data_AF-A0A1L7ABF2-F1
#
_entry.id   AF-A0A1L7ABF2-F1
#
_cell.length_a   1.000
_cell.length_b   1.000
_cell.length_c   1.000
_cell.angle_alpha   90.00
_cell.angle_beta   90.00
_cell.angle_gamma   90.00
#
_symmetry.space_group_name_H-M   'P 1'
#
loop_
_entity.id
_entity.type
_entity.pdbx_description
1 polymer ?
#
loop_
_entity_poly.entity_id
_entity_poly.type
_entity_poly.pdbx_seq_one_letter_code
_entity_poly.pdbx_strand_id
1 'polypeptide(L)'
;MQPQATSAVGAGWAGAGSGGDGGGQADPAPGGSGGGGQTPPEQFSAADFFAGANDPNATPESVLAGFPPDTAQKIADVRSRLEGEEQTINRYKKNGAWTPERSKLHEQIISRFITPELLEAAKPPKGQKPTFTILGGRGGSGKSWFKGQVYDPAKCVCLDADEIKGMLSEYEGWNAAVVHEESGELFDHITDLAQQLGLNIVHDATMKTPKKAVALVQHFKDSGYRVEAHYMHLPRQEAARRAVERFLKGGSTGRFVPPEVVLGNTQNEQGFDQVKGLADAWSFRDNGAAKGSGPTLISEKADETHSRQSGLSGRPGAQAQPGDGGAPAPGASPGGKAKAQDEFHKGTSPEGYAKAGTGRIVVPRSHPRK
;
A
#
# COMPACT_ATOMS: atom_id res chain seq x y z
N MET A 1 9.53 23.91 -70.13
CA MET A 1 10.49 25.04 -70.05
C MET A 1 11.41 24.81 -68.85
N GLN A 2 12.71 25.08 -69.02
CA GLN A 2 13.70 25.39 -67.96
C GLN A 2 13.96 26.93 -67.99
N PRO A 3 14.82 27.52 -67.12
CA PRO A 3 15.37 27.10 -65.82
C PRO A 3 14.71 27.98 -64.70
N GLN A 4 15.25 28.49 -63.57
CA GLN A 4 16.54 28.55 -62.83
C GLN A 4 16.22 28.46 -61.31
N ALA A 5 17.08 28.11 -60.34
CA ALA A 5 18.53 27.85 -60.24
C ALA A 5 19.49 29.05 -59.98
N THR A 6 19.53 29.55 -58.74
CA THR A 6 20.64 30.26 -58.02
C THR A 6 20.32 30.21 -56.51
N SER A 7 21.15 29.89 -55.51
CA SER A 7 22.57 30.19 -55.18
C SER A 7 22.85 31.67 -54.83
N ALA A 8 23.68 32.04 -53.85
CA ALA A 8 24.27 31.39 -52.66
C ALA A 8 24.97 32.49 -51.80
N VAL A 9 25.62 32.14 -50.67
CA VAL A 9 26.55 33.00 -49.86
C VAL A 9 25.82 34.15 -49.09
N GLY A 10 26.25 34.65 -47.93
CA GLY A 10 27.31 34.24 -46.99
C GLY A 10 28.01 35.45 -46.32
N ALA A 11 28.58 35.25 -45.12
CA ALA A 11 29.21 36.24 -44.23
C ALA A 11 28.27 37.33 -43.61
N GLY A 12 28.61 37.97 -42.48
CA GLY A 12 29.66 37.57 -41.51
C GLY A 12 30.46 38.68 -40.79
N TRP A 13 29.82 39.58 -40.03
CA TRP A 13 30.41 40.38 -38.92
C TRP A 13 29.24 40.97 -38.09
N ALA A 14 29.21 41.15 -36.75
CA ALA A 14 30.18 41.26 -35.64
C ALA A 14 30.27 42.70 -35.07
N GLY A 15 30.05 42.87 -33.75
CA GLY A 15 30.45 44.07 -33.00
C GLY A 15 29.43 44.63 -31.98
N ALA A 16 29.70 44.45 -30.67
CA ALA A 16 29.16 45.18 -29.51
C ALA A 16 27.62 45.15 -29.26
N GLY A 17 27.11 45.43 -28.05
CA GLY A 17 27.77 45.65 -26.76
C GLY A 17 26.85 46.40 -25.77
N SER A 18 27.07 46.24 -24.46
CA SER A 18 26.16 46.60 -23.35
C SER A 18 24.83 45.80 -23.34
N GLY A 19 24.17 45.56 -22.19
CA GLY A 19 24.57 45.87 -20.81
C GLY A 19 23.35 46.27 -19.97
N GLY A 20 22.91 45.42 -19.05
CA GLY A 20 21.77 45.70 -18.19
C GLY A 20 21.44 44.53 -17.27
N ASP A 21 21.73 44.68 -15.98
CA ASP A 21 21.37 43.70 -14.96
C ASP A 21 19.85 43.68 -14.70
N GLY A 22 19.32 42.48 -14.47
CA GLY A 22 17.89 42.24 -14.29
C GLY A 22 17.64 41.02 -13.40
N GLY A 23 18.20 41.04 -12.19
CA GLY A 23 18.17 39.92 -11.23
C GLY A 23 16.79 39.60 -10.67
N GLY A 24 15.94 38.92 -11.43
CA GLY A 24 14.74 38.28 -10.92
C GLY A 24 15.09 36.97 -10.23
N GLN A 25 15.18 36.96 -8.90
CA GLN A 25 15.27 35.72 -8.14
C GLN A 25 13.96 34.94 -8.28
N ALA A 26 14.01 33.79 -8.95
CA ALA A 26 12.96 32.80 -8.85
C ALA A 26 13.08 32.11 -7.49
N ASP A 27 12.06 32.24 -6.65
CA ASP A 27 12.03 31.59 -5.33
C ASP A 27 12.19 30.06 -5.49
N PRO A 28 13.16 29.42 -4.83
CA PRO A 28 13.25 27.98 -4.83
C PRO A 28 12.06 27.40 -4.06
N ALA A 29 11.29 26.53 -4.71
CA ALA A 29 10.31 25.69 -4.02
C ALA A 29 11.01 24.92 -2.87
N PRO A 30 10.30 24.60 -1.76
CA PRO A 30 10.89 24.00 -0.56
C PRO A 30 11.23 22.50 -0.76
N GLY A 31 12.12 22.19 -1.70
CA GLY A 31 12.80 20.91 -1.79
C GLY A 31 13.82 20.79 -0.68
N GLY A 32 13.56 19.92 0.30
CA GLY A 32 14.43 19.74 1.46
C GLY A 32 15.83 19.25 1.08
N SER A 33 16.82 20.13 1.18
CA SER A 33 18.24 19.82 0.94
C SER A 33 18.88 19.09 2.13
N GLY A 34 18.49 17.83 2.34
CA GLY A 34 19.19 16.89 3.22
C GLY A 34 20.37 16.23 2.50
N GLY A 35 21.59 16.33 3.06
CA GLY A 35 22.76 15.62 2.53
C GLY A 35 22.60 14.09 2.63
N GLY A 36 23.30 13.34 1.77
CA GLY A 36 23.16 11.88 1.61
C GLY A 36 23.67 10.98 2.75
N GLY A 37 23.48 11.39 4.01
CA GLY A 37 23.66 10.55 5.19
C GLY A 37 22.29 10.11 5.75
N GLN A 38 22.24 8.93 6.35
CA GLN A 38 21.04 8.48 7.05
C GLN A 38 20.85 9.27 8.35
N THR A 39 19.60 9.58 8.72
CA THR A 39 19.26 10.23 9.99
C THR A 39 19.40 9.21 11.13
N PRO A 40 20.10 9.53 12.24
CA PRO A 40 20.24 8.62 13.38
C PRO A 40 18.87 8.20 13.95
N PRO A 41 18.65 6.90 14.29
CA PRO A 41 17.33 6.40 14.72
C PRO A 41 16.74 7.13 15.93
N GLU A 42 17.60 7.52 16.88
CA GLU A 42 17.26 8.26 18.09
C GLU A 42 16.80 9.71 17.83
N GLN A 43 17.12 10.24 16.65
CA GLN A 43 16.83 11.62 16.22
C GLN A 43 15.74 11.68 15.14
N PHE A 44 15.35 10.54 14.58
CA PHE A 44 14.38 10.50 13.49
C PHE A 44 12.94 10.58 14.00
N SER A 45 12.17 11.51 13.43
CA SER A 45 10.71 11.64 13.57
C SER A 45 10.13 11.81 12.17
N ALA A 46 9.26 10.89 11.74
CA ALA A 46 8.70 10.92 10.40
C ALA A 46 7.72 12.09 10.21
N ALA A 47 6.94 12.40 11.24
CA ALA A 47 6.00 13.52 11.22
C ALA A 47 6.72 14.87 11.09
N ASP A 48 7.84 15.05 11.79
CA ASP A 48 8.61 16.30 11.75
C ASP A 48 9.44 16.42 10.46
N PHE A 49 10.12 15.33 10.04
CA PHE A 49 10.95 15.31 8.82
C PHE A 49 10.12 15.63 7.56
N PHE A 50 8.87 15.17 7.50
CA PHE A 50 7.97 15.37 6.35
C PHE A 50 6.85 16.40 6.61
N ALA A 51 6.96 17.22 7.65
CA ALA A 51 5.94 18.21 8.02
C ALA A 51 5.56 19.16 6.87
N GLY A 52 6.55 19.60 6.09
CA GLY A 52 6.37 20.47 4.91
C GLY A 52 6.16 19.74 3.57
N ALA A 53 6.14 18.41 3.53
CA ALA A 53 6.11 17.64 2.28
C ALA A 53 4.70 17.51 1.67
N ASN A 54 3.65 17.69 2.48
CA ASN A 54 2.27 17.69 2.03
C ASN A 54 1.86 19.10 1.58
N ASP A 55 1.35 19.24 0.36
CA ASP A 55 0.71 20.49 -0.06
C ASP A 55 -0.56 20.71 0.80
N PRO A 56 -0.68 21.83 1.54
CA PRO A 56 -1.86 22.12 2.34
C PRO A 56 -3.09 22.41 1.46
N ASN A 57 -2.90 22.94 0.25
CA ASN A 57 -3.95 23.32 -0.70
C ASN A 57 -4.37 22.18 -1.63
N ALA A 58 -3.84 20.96 -1.45
CA ALA A 58 -4.19 19.81 -2.27
C ALA A 58 -5.66 19.42 -2.10
N THR A 59 -6.44 19.54 -3.19
CA THR A 59 -7.85 19.13 -3.29
C THR A 59 -8.01 18.04 -4.35
N PRO A 60 -9.16 17.35 -4.45
CA PRO A 60 -9.44 16.45 -5.56
C PRO A 60 -9.28 17.13 -6.93
N GLU A 61 -9.66 18.40 -7.05
CA GLU A 61 -9.60 19.18 -8.28
C GLU A 61 -8.15 19.49 -8.68
N SER A 62 -7.29 19.89 -7.73
CA SER A 62 -5.88 20.16 -8.03
C SER A 62 -5.10 18.88 -8.35
N VAL A 63 -5.45 17.74 -7.75
CA VAL A 63 -4.93 16.41 -8.15
C VAL A 63 -5.39 16.04 -9.57
N LEU A 64 -6.65 16.34 -9.94
CA LEU A 64 -7.22 15.99 -11.23
C LEU A 64 -6.79 16.90 -12.39
N ALA A 65 -6.33 18.13 -12.11
CA ALA A 65 -5.84 19.06 -13.13
C ALA A 65 -4.67 18.53 -13.98
N GLY A 66 -3.92 17.54 -13.49
CA GLY A 66 -2.82 16.88 -14.21
C GLY A 66 -3.23 15.68 -15.09
N PHE A 67 -4.54 15.42 -15.26
CA PHE A 67 -5.06 14.24 -15.97
C PHE A 67 -5.88 14.61 -17.22
N PRO A 68 -6.18 13.65 -18.13
CA PRO A 68 -7.10 13.88 -19.24
C PRO A 68 -8.44 14.47 -18.77
N PRO A 69 -9.03 15.46 -19.47
CA PRO A 69 -10.23 16.18 -18.98
C PRO A 69 -11.44 15.30 -18.67
N ASP A 70 -11.56 14.13 -19.29
CA ASP A 70 -12.63 13.16 -19.04
C ASP A 70 -12.48 12.38 -17.72
N THR A 71 -11.34 12.51 -17.02
CA THR A 71 -11.05 11.79 -15.77
C THR A 71 -12.01 12.17 -14.65
N ALA A 72 -12.38 13.45 -14.53
CA ALA A 72 -13.36 13.91 -13.56
C ALA A 72 -14.75 13.28 -13.83
N GLN A 73 -15.14 13.15 -15.10
CA GLN A 73 -16.39 12.48 -15.49
C GLN A 73 -16.34 10.99 -15.17
N LYS A 74 -15.26 10.28 -15.53
CA LYS A 74 -15.08 8.85 -15.20
C LYS A 74 -15.19 8.57 -13.69
N ILE A 75 -14.69 9.47 -12.85
CA ILE A 75 -14.81 9.38 -11.39
C ILE A 75 -16.26 9.63 -10.94
N ALA A 76 -16.96 10.61 -11.53
CA ALA A 76 -18.37 10.85 -11.25
C ALA A 76 -19.27 9.67 -11.68
N ASP A 77 -19.00 9.07 -12.83
CA ASP A 77 -19.71 7.89 -13.35
C ASP A 77 -19.52 6.68 -12.43
N VAL A 78 -18.29 6.46 -11.95
CA VAL A 78 -17.99 5.38 -10.99
C VAL A 78 -18.63 5.62 -9.62
N ARG A 79 -18.64 6.86 -9.11
CA ARG A 79 -19.41 7.21 -7.89
C ARG A 79 -20.91 6.95 -8.09
N SER A 80 -21.48 7.35 -9.22
CA SER A 80 -22.88 7.14 -9.58
C SER A 80 -23.24 5.65 -9.71
N ARG A 81 -22.33 4.81 -10.23
CA ARG A 81 -22.48 3.35 -10.23
C ARG A 81 -22.41 2.75 -8.82
N LEU A 82 -21.46 3.21 -8.00
CA LEU A 82 -21.29 2.76 -6.60
C LEU A 82 -22.52 3.03 -5.72
N GLU A 83 -23.28 4.10 -5.97
CA GLU A 83 -24.54 4.36 -5.25
C GLU A 83 -25.54 3.20 -5.35
N GLY A 84 -25.56 2.45 -6.46
CA GLY A 84 -26.52 1.37 -6.70
C GLY A 84 -26.14 0.02 -6.09
N GLU A 85 -24.97 -0.10 -5.44
CA GLU A 85 -24.40 -1.39 -5.04
C GLU A 85 -24.59 -1.70 -3.54
N GLU A 86 -25.26 -2.82 -3.25
CA GLU A 86 -25.25 -3.42 -1.91
C GLU A 86 -23.88 -4.05 -1.62
N GLN A 87 -23.23 -3.68 -0.51
CA GLN A 87 -21.98 -4.32 -0.07
C GLN A 87 -22.10 -5.85 0.03
N THR A 88 -21.06 -6.58 -0.37
CA THR A 88 -21.08 -8.05 -0.38
C THR A 88 -21.24 -8.67 1.01
N ILE A 89 -20.76 -8.00 2.08
CA ILE A 89 -21.02 -8.42 3.45
C ILE A 89 -22.52 -8.43 3.76
N ASN A 90 -23.26 -7.38 3.39
CA ASN A 90 -24.71 -7.32 3.59
C ASN A 90 -25.43 -8.35 2.70
N ARG A 91 -24.92 -8.56 1.48
CA ARG A 91 -25.46 -9.52 0.51
C ARG A 91 -25.37 -10.96 1.00
N TYR A 92 -24.22 -11.38 1.54
CA TYR A 92 -23.92 -12.78 1.83
C TYR A 92 -23.82 -13.14 3.33
N LYS A 93 -23.77 -12.17 4.25
CA LYS A 93 -23.80 -12.41 5.70
C LYS A 93 -25.20 -12.15 6.25
N LYS A 94 -25.96 -13.20 6.55
CA LYS A 94 -27.33 -13.13 7.08
C LYS A 94 -27.36 -13.62 8.53
N ASN A 95 -28.00 -12.86 9.42
CA ASN A 95 -28.07 -13.15 10.87
C ASN A 95 -26.70 -13.43 11.53
N GLY A 96 -25.64 -12.77 11.04
CA GLY A 96 -24.26 -12.93 11.52
C GLY A 96 -23.46 -14.07 10.87
N ALA A 97 -24.08 -14.94 10.08
CA ALA A 97 -23.44 -16.07 9.40
C ALA A 97 -23.36 -15.87 7.88
N TRP A 98 -22.28 -16.34 7.26
CA TRP A 98 -22.11 -16.37 5.80
C TRP A 98 -22.97 -17.47 5.17
N THR A 99 -23.47 -17.29 3.93
CA THR A 99 -24.15 -18.39 3.21
C THR A 99 -23.17 -19.53 2.92
N PRO A 100 -23.63 -20.80 2.78
CA PRO A 100 -22.73 -21.94 2.56
C PRO A 100 -21.79 -21.78 1.36
N GLU A 101 -22.27 -21.14 0.30
CA GLU A 101 -21.50 -20.85 -0.93
C GLU A 101 -20.40 -19.83 -0.65
N ARG A 102 -20.68 -18.82 0.18
CA ARG A 102 -19.72 -17.78 0.54
C ARG A 102 -18.69 -18.27 1.55
N SER A 103 -19.10 -19.05 2.55
CA SER A 103 -18.18 -19.76 3.46
C SER A 103 -17.20 -20.63 2.67
N LYS A 104 -17.68 -21.35 1.65
CA LYS A 104 -16.82 -22.16 0.77
C LYS A 104 -15.84 -21.32 -0.08
N LEU A 105 -16.25 -20.14 -0.55
CA LEU A 105 -15.32 -19.19 -1.19
C LEU A 105 -14.27 -18.68 -0.18
N HIS A 106 -14.67 -18.41 1.06
CA HIS A 106 -13.77 -17.96 2.13
C HIS A 106 -12.73 -19.03 2.47
N GLU A 107 -13.13 -20.29 2.64
CA GLU A 107 -12.22 -21.44 2.79
C GLU A 107 -11.22 -21.54 1.62
N GLN A 108 -11.68 -21.35 0.39
CA GLN A 108 -10.84 -21.32 -0.81
C GLN A 108 -9.84 -20.15 -0.81
N ILE A 109 -10.23 -18.97 -0.32
CA ILE A 109 -9.34 -17.79 -0.18
C ILE A 109 -8.30 -18.04 0.93
N ILE A 110 -8.73 -18.47 2.12
CA ILE A 110 -7.85 -18.76 3.27
C ILE A 110 -6.77 -19.78 2.87
N SER A 111 -7.14 -20.83 2.14
CA SER A 111 -6.20 -21.85 1.63
C SER A 111 -5.20 -21.36 0.58
N ARG A 112 -5.34 -20.14 0.03
CA ARG A 112 -4.28 -19.49 -0.78
C ARG A 112 -3.21 -18.84 0.09
N PHE A 113 -3.59 -18.29 1.23
CA PHE A 113 -2.69 -17.59 2.15
C PHE A 113 -2.00 -18.53 3.16
N ILE A 114 -2.59 -19.70 3.44
CA ILE A 114 -2.00 -20.73 4.31
C ILE A 114 -2.07 -22.10 3.61
N THR A 115 -1.14 -22.35 2.68
CA THR A 115 -0.96 -23.67 2.04
C THR A 115 -0.21 -24.63 2.98
N PRO A 116 -0.27 -25.96 2.78
CA PRO A 116 0.51 -26.93 3.57
C PRO A 116 2.03 -26.70 3.52
N GLU A 117 2.54 -26.21 2.38
CA GLU A 117 3.96 -25.91 2.17
C GLU A 117 4.36 -24.63 2.91
N LEU A 118 3.55 -23.57 2.80
CA LEU A 118 3.78 -22.31 3.50
C LEU A 118 3.57 -22.45 5.01
N LEU A 119 2.69 -23.34 5.47
CA LEU A 119 2.48 -23.64 6.89
C LEU A 119 3.75 -24.14 7.58
N GLU A 120 4.61 -24.90 6.90
CA GLU A 120 5.90 -25.31 7.45
C GLU A 120 6.99 -24.26 7.19
N ALA A 121 7.01 -23.63 6.01
CA ALA A 121 8.04 -22.63 5.65
C ALA A 121 7.91 -21.30 6.41
N ALA A 122 6.70 -20.94 6.87
CA ALA A 122 6.43 -19.72 7.62
C ALA A 122 6.60 -19.86 9.14
N LYS A 123 6.92 -21.04 9.67
CA LYS A 123 7.25 -21.19 11.10
C LYS A 123 8.63 -20.58 11.40
N PRO A 124 8.82 -19.93 12.54
CA PRO A 124 10.15 -19.52 12.98
C PRO A 124 11.04 -20.76 13.22
N PRO A 125 12.37 -20.66 12.99
CA PRO A 125 13.33 -21.68 13.39
C PRO A 125 13.19 -22.05 14.87
N LYS A 126 13.41 -23.33 15.22
CA LYS A 126 13.21 -23.84 16.58
C LYS A 126 13.97 -23.02 17.63
N GLY A 127 13.22 -22.35 18.51
CA GLY A 127 13.76 -21.51 19.58
C GLY A 127 13.78 -20.00 19.28
N GLN A 128 13.42 -19.58 18.06
CA GLN A 128 13.19 -18.18 17.71
C GLN A 128 11.72 -17.81 17.88
N LYS A 129 11.45 -16.51 18.08
CA LYS A 129 10.09 -15.95 18.06
C LYS A 129 9.55 -15.88 16.62
N PRO A 130 8.24 -16.04 16.40
CA PRO A 130 7.64 -15.64 15.13
C PRO A 130 7.73 -14.12 14.96
N THR A 131 7.89 -13.66 13.72
CA THR A 131 7.99 -12.23 13.39
C THR A 131 6.68 -11.70 12.78
N PHE A 132 6.20 -10.57 13.28
CA PHE A 132 5.10 -9.80 12.71
C PHE A 132 5.65 -8.52 12.10
N THR A 133 5.62 -8.42 10.78
CA THR A 133 6.18 -7.31 10.01
C THR A 133 5.05 -6.44 9.47
N ILE A 134 4.84 -5.25 10.03
CA ILE A 134 3.84 -4.31 9.56
C ILE A 134 4.44 -3.36 8.52
N LEU A 135 3.90 -3.37 7.30
CA LEU A 135 4.29 -2.45 6.23
C LEU A 135 3.41 -1.19 6.32
N GLY A 136 4.01 0.00 6.39
CA GLY A 136 3.31 1.28 6.53
C GLY A 136 3.48 2.22 5.35
N GLY A 137 2.51 3.09 5.10
CA GLY A 137 2.54 4.07 4.01
C GLY A 137 1.23 4.15 3.22
N ARG A 138 0.96 5.33 2.64
CA ARG A 138 -0.28 5.62 1.87
C ARG A 138 -0.45 4.68 0.66
N GLY A 139 -1.68 4.51 0.18
CA GLY A 139 -1.93 3.81 -1.08
C GLY A 139 -1.13 4.46 -2.23
N GLY A 140 -0.43 3.65 -3.04
CA GLY A 140 0.45 4.16 -4.11
C GLY A 140 1.87 4.56 -3.67
N SER A 141 2.19 4.52 -2.36
CA SER A 141 3.55 4.78 -1.85
C SER A 141 4.62 3.83 -2.42
N GLY A 142 4.27 2.59 -2.78
CA GLY A 142 5.18 1.63 -3.38
C GLY A 142 5.69 0.53 -2.41
N LYS A 143 4.92 0.22 -1.35
CA LYS A 143 5.28 -0.78 -0.32
C LYS A 143 5.64 -2.16 -0.87
N SER A 144 5.14 -2.53 -2.06
CA SER A 144 5.53 -3.77 -2.76
C SER A 144 7.04 -3.91 -3.01
N TRP A 145 7.79 -2.80 -3.01
CA TRP A 145 9.26 -2.81 -3.03
C TRP A 145 9.87 -3.56 -1.84
N PHE A 146 9.20 -3.63 -0.69
CA PHE A 146 9.70 -4.35 0.50
C PHE A 146 9.78 -5.89 0.31
N LYS A 147 9.02 -6.45 -0.64
CA LYS A 147 8.95 -7.89 -0.90
C LYS A 147 10.30 -8.42 -1.40
N GLY A 148 10.92 -9.31 -0.62
CA GLY A 148 12.27 -9.81 -0.89
C GLY A 148 13.40 -8.83 -0.52
N GLN A 149 13.10 -7.68 0.09
CA GLN A 149 14.09 -6.71 0.58
C GLN A 149 14.17 -6.68 2.11
N VAL A 150 13.02 -6.77 2.79
CA VAL A 150 12.95 -6.82 4.28
C VAL A 150 12.28 -8.10 4.79
N TYR A 151 11.52 -8.80 3.95
CA TYR A 151 10.91 -10.10 4.27
C TYR A 151 10.99 -11.06 3.08
N ASP A 152 11.07 -12.36 3.37
CA ASP A 152 11.00 -13.42 2.37
C ASP A 152 9.55 -13.93 2.23
N PRO A 153 8.87 -13.69 1.10
CA PRO A 153 7.47 -14.09 0.90
C PRO A 153 7.26 -15.62 0.84
N ALA A 154 8.32 -16.43 0.74
CA ALA A 154 8.21 -17.88 0.87
C ALA A 154 8.27 -18.36 2.33
N LYS A 155 8.48 -17.46 3.30
CA LYS A 155 8.65 -17.77 4.74
C LYS A 155 7.74 -16.96 5.67
N CYS A 156 6.64 -16.42 5.15
CA CYS A 156 5.64 -15.69 5.94
C CYS A 156 4.28 -15.66 5.23
N VAL A 157 3.21 -15.58 6.04
CA VAL A 157 1.85 -15.31 5.55
C VAL A 157 1.79 -13.83 5.18
N CYS A 158 1.84 -13.53 3.88
CA CYS A 158 1.75 -12.16 3.35
C CYS A 158 0.28 -11.78 3.12
N LEU A 159 -0.18 -10.69 3.71
CA LEU A 159 -1.56 -10.23 3.59
C LEU A 159 -1.62 -8.82 3.02
N ASP A 160 -2.24 -8.70 1.84
CA ASP A 160 -2.64 -7.44 1.19
C ASP A 160 -4.17 -7.41 1.05
N ALA A 161 -4.77 -6.32 1.55
CA ALA A 161 -6.21 -6.12 1.48
C ALA A 161 -6.72 -5.91 0.04
N ASP A 162 -5.86 -5.65 -0.95
CA ASP A 162 -6.22 -5.68 -2.37
C ASP A 162 -6.11 -7.07 -2.99
N GLU A 163 -5.19 -7.91 -2.52
CA GLU A 163 -5.07 -9.30 -2.99
C GLU A 163 -6.31 -10.11 -2.59
N ILE A 164 -6.78 -9.95 -1.35
CA ILE A 164 -8.03 -10.56 -0.87
C ILE A 164 -9.24 -10.09 -1.69
N LYS A 165 -9.35 -8.77 -1.99
CA LYS A 165 -10.41 -8.24 -2.87
C LYS A 165 -10.33 -8.85 -4.27
N GLY A 166 -9.12 -9.02 -4.81
CA GLY A 166 -8.85 -9.69 -6.08
C GLY A 166 -9.32 -11.14 -6.18
N MET A 167 -9.63 -11.80 -5.06
CA MET A 167 -10.16 -13.17 -5.02
C MET A 167 -11.69 -13.24 -4.82
N LEU A 168 -12.37 -12.11 -4.59
CA LEU A 168 -13.83 -12.07 -4.45
C LEU A 168 -14.49 -11.91 -5.82
N SER A 169 -15.49 -12.73 -6.13
CA SER A 169 -16.08 -12.89 -7.47
C SER A 169 -16.73 -11.63 -8.06
N GLU A 170 -17.06 -10.65 -7.22
CA GLU A 170 -17.72 -9.41 -7.62
C GLU A 170 -16.72 -8.28 -7.92
N TYR A 171 -15.43 -8.44 -7.61
CA TYR A 171 -14.46 -7.34 -7.65
C TYR A 171 -13.94 -7.03 -9.06
N GLU A 172 -14.32 -5.85 -9.57
CA GLU A 172 -13.98 -5.32 -10.89
C GLU A 172 -13.02 -4.10 -10.80
N GLY A 173 -12.37 -3.88 -9.65
CA GLY A 173 -11.47 -2.74 -9.42
C GLY A 173 -12.18 -1.42 -9.07
N TRP A 174 -13.18 -1.01 -9.85
CA TRP A 174 -13.95 0.21 -9.57
C TRP A 174 -14.80 0.11 -8.30
N ASN A 175 -15.22 -1.10 -7.92
CA ASN A 175 -16.10 -1.39 -6.79
C ASN A 175 -15.37 -1.85 -5.51
N ALA A 176 -14.14 -1.40 -5.31
CA ALA A 176 -13.33 -1.76 -4.12
C ALA A 176 -13.98 -1.44 -2.76
N ALA A 177 -14.97 -0.54 -2.75
CA ALA A 177 -15.82 -0.22 -1.60
C ALA A 177 -16.90 -1.30 -1.31
N VAL A 178 -17.47 -1.91 -2.35
CA VAL A 178 -18.58 -2.89 -2.25
C VAL A 178 -18.11 -4.18 -1.59
N VAL A 179 -16.85 -4.57 -1.84
CA VAL A 179 -16.18 -5.73 -1.23
C VAL A 179 -15.35 -5.37 0.02
N HIS A 180 -15.42 -4.13 0.52
CA HIS A 180 -14.45 -3.63 1.50
C HIS A 180 -14.51 -4.38 2.84
N GLU A 181 -15.64 -4.32 3.54
CA GLU A 181 -15.79 -4.88 4.89
C GLU A 181 -15.64 -6.41 4.90
N GLU A 182 -16.15 -7.12 3.88
CA GLU A 182 -15.94 -8.57 3.73
C GLU A 182 -14.46 -8.92 3.58
N SER A 183 -13.73 -8.21 2.72
CA SER A 183 -12.29 -8.44 2.57
C SER A 183 -11.50 -8.05 3.83
N GLY A 184 -12.06 -7.18 4.68
CA GLY A 184 -11.54 -6.87 6.01
C GLY A 184 -11.73 -8.02 7.00
N GLU A 185 -12.94 -8.57 7.12
CA GLU A 185 -13.18 -9.76 7.96
C GLU A 185 -12.33 -10.96 7.53
N LEU A 186 -12.13 -11.17 6.22
CA LEU A 186 -11.21 -12.17 5.70
C LEU A 186 -9.75 -11.90 6.09
N PHE A 187 -9.29 -10.64 5.99
CA PHE A 187 -7.94 -10.25 6.36
C PHE A 187 -7.68 -10.53 7.85
N ASP A 188 -8.59 -10.07 8.72
CA ASP A 188 -8.48 -10.25 10.16
C ASP A 188 -8.54 -11.75 10.53
N HIS A 189 -9.45 -12.52 9.93
CA HIS A 189 -9.57 -13.96 10.18
C HIS A 189 -8.31 -14.76 9.75
N ILE A 190 -7.70 -14.42 8.61
CA ILE A 190 -6.44 -15.06 8.19
C ILE A 190 -5.28 -14.61 9.10
N THR A 191 -5.27 -13.36 9.56
CA THR A 191 -4.29 -12.85 10.54
C THR A 191 -4.37 -13.62 11.86
N ASP A 192 -5.58 -13.80 12.41
CA ASP A 192 -5.82 -14.55 13.65
C ASP A 192 -5.42 -16.02 13.49
N LEU A 193 -5.76 -16.67 12.37
CA LEU A 193 -5.40 -18.05 12.11
C LEU A 193 -3.88 -18.24 11.99
N ALA A 194 -3.19 -17.35 11.27
CA ALA A 194 -1.73 -17.36 11.19
C ALA A 194 -1.08 -17.09 12.56
N GLN A 195 -1.69 -16.21 13.38
CA GLN A 195 -1.22 -15.90 14.73
C GLN A 195 -1.31 -17.13 15.65
N GLN A 196 -2.47 -17.80 15.66
CA GLN A 196 -2.72 -19.03 16.44
C GLN A 196 -1.81 -20.20 16.04
N LEU A 197 -1.38 -20.24 14.77
CA LEU A 197 -0.42 -21.22 14.25
C LEU A 197 1.05 -20.86 14.50
N GLY A 198 1.33 -19.68 15.08
CA GLY A 198 2.69 -19.22 15.42
C GLY A 198 3.55 -18.94 14.19
N LEU A 199 2.96 -18.45 13.09
CA LEU A 199 3.65 -18.20 11.83
C LEU A 199 4.22 -16.78 11.76
N ASN A 200 5.26 -16.59 10.96
CA ASN A 200 5.68 -15.26 10.52
C ASN A 200 4.58 -14.64 9.65
N ILE A 201 4.26 -13.36 9.88
CA ILE A 201 3.16 -12.65 9.23
C ILE A 201 3.66 -11.31 8.69
N VAL A 202 3.25 -10.95 7.48
CA VAL A 202 3.49 -9.63 6.89
C VAL A 202 2.14 -8.97 6.58
N HIS A 203 1.90 -7.80 7.15
CA HIS A 203 0.62 -7.09 7.08
C HIS A 203 0.79 -5.79 6.28
N ASP A 204 0.18 -5.69 5.09
CA ASP A 204 0.13 -4.43 4.33
C ASP A 204 -0.88 -3.46 4.99
N ALA A 205 -0.36 -2.45 5.69
CA ALA A 205 -1.15 -1.43 6.36
C ALA A 205 -0.93 -0.05 5.74
N THR A 206 -1.81 0.89 6.04
CA THR A 206 -1.58 2.32 5.73
C THR A 206 -1.01 3.10 6.92
N MET A 207 -1.13 2.58 8.14
CA MET A 207 -0.89 3.28 9.42
C MET A 207 -1.69 4.60 9.60
N LYS A 208 -2.75 4.84 8.81
CA LYS A 208 -3.54 6.10 8.80
C LYS A 208 -4.29 6.44 10.10
N THR A 209 -4.27 5.56 11.09
CA THR A 209 -4.98 5.70 12.37
C THR A 209 -4.05 5.21 13.49
N PRO A 210 -3.28 6.12 14.12
CA PRO A 210 -2.19 5.74 15.04
C PRO A 210 -2.63 4.76 16.13
N LYS A 211 -3.77 5.02 16.80
CA LYS A 211 -4.33 4.15 17.83
C LYS A 211 -4.56 2.70 17.38
N LYS A 212 -5.01 2.47 16.13
CA LYS A 212 -5.22 1.11 15.60
C LYS A 212 -3.90 0.43 15.27
N ALA A 213 -2.95 1.15 14.68
CA ALA A 213 -1.62 0.62 14.36
C ALA A 213 -0.82 0.23 15.62
N VAL A 214 -0.89 1.08 16.66
CA VAL A 214 -0.31 0.82 17.98
C VAL A 214 -0.94 -0.39 18.66
N ALA A 215 -2.28 -0.47 18.70
CA ALA A 215 -2.97 -1.59 19.33
C ALA A 215 -2.65 -2.94 18.66
N LEU A 216 -2.62 -2.97 17.32
CA LEU A 216 -2.25 -4.14 16.53
C LEU A 216 -0.80 -4.59 16.82
N VAL A 217 0.15 -3.66 16.83
CA VAL A 217 1.55 -3.94 17.13
C VAL A 217 1.71 -4.45 18.57
N GLN A 218 1.06 -3.82 19.54
CA GLN A 218 1.12 -4.24 20.94
C GLN A 218 0.53 -5.65 21.14
N HIS A 219 -0.63 -5.95 20.54
CA HIS A 219 -1.25 -7.29 20.55
C HIS A 219 -0.27 -8.38 20.09
N PHE A 220 0.49 -8.14 19.02
CA PHE A 220 1.51 -9.08 18.58
C PHE A 220 2.70 -9.20 19.55
N LYS A 221 3.21 -8.08 20.12
CA LYS A 221 4.28 -8.14 21.14
C LYS A 221 3.86 -8.90 22.40
N ASP A 222 2.64 -8.65 22.88
CA ASP A 222 2.07 -9.31 24.06
C ASP A 222 1.81 -10.80 23.79
N SER A 223 1.48 -11.16 22.55
CA SER A 223 1.43 -12.54 22.03
C SER A 223 2.82 -13.17 21.82
N GLY A 224 3.89 -12.53 22.28
CA GLY A 224 5.25 -13.06 22.27
C GLY A 224 6.03 -12.90 20.96
N TYR A 225 5.46 -12.26 19.93
CA TYR A 225 6.13 -12.04 18.65
C TYR A 225 7.33 -11.10 18.79
N ARG A 226 8.21 -11.16 17.79
CA ARG A 226 9.12 -10.07 17.42
C ARG A 226 8.40 -9.17 16.41
N VAL A 227 8.48 -7.85 16.55
CA VAL A 227 7.77 -6.92 15.65
C VAL A 227 8.73 -6.07 14.83
N GLU A 228 8.46 -6.00 13.53
CA GLU A 228 9.14 -5.14 12.58
C GLU A 228 8.19 -4.11 11.97
N ALA A 229 8.68 -2.90 11.69
CA ALA A 229 7.90 -1.85 11.03
C ALA A 229 8.66 -1.21 9.86
N HIS A 230 8.14 -1.38 8.64
CA HIS A 230 8.79 -0.86 7.43
C HIS A 230 7.88 0.12 6.69
N TYR A 231 8.27 1.39 6.64
CA TYR A 231 7.42 2.47 6.15
C TYR A 231 7.93 3.06 4.84
N MET A 232 7.00 3.24 3.89
CA MET A 232 7.23 3.87 2.60
C MET A 232 6.49 5.22 2.56
N HIS A 233 7.24 6.31 2.66
CA HIS A 233 6.69 7.65 2.53
C HIS A 233 6.33 7.98 1.10
N LEU A 234 5.24 8.73 0.98
CA LEU A 234 4.86 9.51 -0.19
C LEU A 234 3.92 10.62 0.29
N PRO A 235 4.09 11.87 -0.18
CA PRO A 235 3.15 12.96 0.12
C PRO A 235 1.72 12.64 -0.30
N ARG A 236 0.73 13.18 0.43
CA ARG A 236 -0.69 12.87 0.23
C ARG A 236 -1.18 13.17 -1.19
N GLN A 237 -0.70 14.26 -1.78
CA GLN A 237 -1.05 14.69 -3.15
C GLN A 237 -0.50 13.73 -4.21
N GLU A 238 0.75 13.27 -4.06
CA GLU A 238 1.34 12.27 -4.94
C GLU A 238 0.73 10.87 -4.76
N ALA A 239 0.34 10.51 -3.54
CA ALA A 239 -0.42 9.28 -3.28
C ALA A 239 -1.79 9.32 -3.96
N ALA A 240 -2.50 10.45 -3.91
CA ALA A 240 -3.77 10.65 -4.60
C ALA A 240 -3.59 10.60 -6.12
N ARG A 241 -2.55 11.27 -6.65
CA ARG A 241 -2.19 11.23 -8.08
C ARG A 241 -1.89 9.79 -8.55
N ARG A 242 -1.09 9.02 -7.80
CA ARG A 242 -0.84 7.59 -8.09
C ARG A 242 -2.08 6.70 -7.96
N ALA A 243 -3.06 7.06 -7.12
CA ALA A 243 -4.34 6.37 -7.06
C ALA A 243 -5.21 6.62 -8.31
N VAL A 244 -5.24 7.85 -8.82
CA VAL A 244 -5.89 8.18 -10.10
C VAL A 244 -5.16 7.55 -11.30
N GLU A 245 -3.82 7.57 -11.32
CA GLU A 245 -3.01 6.81 -12.31
C GLU A 245 -3.38 5.31 -12.30
N ARG A 246 -3.68 4.72 -11.13
CA ARG A 246 -4.07 3.32 -11.01
C ARG A 246 -5.49 3.10 -11.52
N PHE A 247 -6.46 3.90 -11.08
CA PHE A 247 -7.84 3.83 -11.53
C PHE A 247 -7.96 3.86 -13.06
N LEU A 248 -7.25 4.78 -13.72
CA LEU A 248 -7.26 4.95 -15.18
C LEU A 248 -6.67 3.77 -15.97
N LYS A 249 -6.02 2.79 -15.33
CA LYS A 249 -5.58 1.54 -15.98
C LYS A 249 -6.72 0.53 -16.17
N GLY A 250 -7.79 0.63 -15.37
CA GLY A 250 -8.94 -0.28 -15.43
C GLY A 250 -8.65 -1.73 -15.01
N GLY A 251 -9.69 -2.57 -15.09
CA GLY A 251 -9.65 -3.96 -14.64
C GLY A 251 -9.46 -4.13 -13.13
N SER A 252 -9.30 -5.38 -12.68
CA SER A 252 -9.12 -5.71 -11.25
C SER A 252 -7.87 -5.07 -10.63
N THR A 253 -6.82 -4.81 -11.42
CA THR A 253 -5.63 -4.08 -10.95
C THR A 253 -5.85 -2.56 -10.89
N GLY A 254 -6.79 -2.01 -11.66
CA GLY A 254 -7.14 -0.59 -11.74
C GLY A 254 -8.08 -0.10 -10.64
N ARG A 255 -7.76 -0.42 -9.38
CA ARG A 255 -8.58 -0.10 -8.20
C ARG A 255 -8.94 1.39 -8.13
N PHE A 256 -10.24 1.71 -8.11
CA PHE A 256 -10.72 3.04 -7.78
C PHE A 256 -10.55 3.32 -6.28
N VAL A 257 -9.99 4.48 -5.95
CA VAL A 257 -10.05 5.09 -4.62
C VAL A 257 -10.33 6.57 -4.83
N PRO A 258 -11.35 7.17 -4.20
CA PRO A 258 -11.62 8.59 -4.37
C PRO A 258 -10.43 9.46 -3.88
N PRO A 259 -10.02 10.51 -4.60
CA PRO A 259 -8.86 11.33 -4.21
C PRO A 259 -8.95 11.88 -2.80
N GLU A 260 -10.12 12.32 -2.36
CA GLU A 260 -10.41 12.81 -1.01
C GLU A 260 -10.11 11.77 0.09
N VAL A 261 -10.39 10.49 -0.17
CA VAL A 261 -10.06 9.37 0.75
C VAL A 261 -8.55 9.17 0.84
N VAL A 262 -7.78 9.58 -0.18
CA VAL A 262 -6.31 9.55 -0.14
C VAL A 262 -5.74 10.80 0.55
N LEU A 263 -6.26 11.99 0.22
CA LEU A 263 -5.86 13.29 0.77
C LEU A 263 -6.18 13.47 2.26
N GLY A 264 -7.21 12.77 2.76
CA GLY A 264 -7.56 12.72 4.19
C GLY A 264 -6.64 11.85 5.05
N ASN A 265 -5.70 11.10 4.46
CA ASN A 265 -4.71 10.31 5.20
C ASN A 265 -3.57 11.21 5.72
N THR A 266 -3.83 11.94 6.81
CA THR A 266 -2.90 12.94 7.38
C THR A 266 -2.03 12.40 8.51
N GLN A 267 -2.45 11.34 9.22
CA GLN A 267 -1.79 10.85 10.44
C GLN A 267 -0.82 9.68 10.24
N ASN A 268 -0.48 9.32 8.99
CA ASN A 268 0.25 8.08 8.71
C ASN A 268 1.68 8.08 9.27
N GLU A 269 2.41 9.18 9.12
CA GLU A 269 3.74 9.37 9.69
C GLU A 269 3.70 9.35 11.22
N GLN A 270 2.75 10.06 11.85
CA GLN A 270 2.51 9.99 13.29
C GLN A 270 2.17 8.56 13.77
N GLY A 271 1.47 7.78 12.95
CA GLY A 271 1.20 6.37 13.19
C GLY A 271 2.48 5.52 13.17
N PHE A 272 3.39 5.79 12.24
CA PHE A 272 4.72 5.18 12.22
C PHE A 272 5.55 5.60 13.43
N ASP A 273 5.57 6.87 13.83
CA ASP A 273 6.38 7.34 14.96
C ASP A 273 5.96 6.72 16.30
N GLN A 274 4.68 6.39 16.47
CA GLN A 274 4.21 5.62 17.63
C GLN A 274 4.57 4.12 17.50
N VAL A 275 4.42 3.53 16.31
CA VAL A 275 4.76 2.12 16.05
C VAL A 275 6.26 1.83 16.17
N LYS A 276 7.13 2.73 15.69
CA LYS A 276 8.60 2.55 15.69
C LYS A 276 9.19 2.55 17.10
N GLY A 277 8.52 3.19 18.06
CA GLY A 277 8.86 3.13 19.49
C GLY A 277 8.55 1.78 20.13
N LEU A 278 7.64 0.98 19.56
CA LEU A 278 7.33 -0.37 20.00
C LEU A 278 8.10 -1.44 19.21
N ALA A 279 8.43 -1.20 17.94
CA ALA A 279 9.06 -2.17 17.05
C ALA A 279 10.49 -2.56 17.49
N ASP A 280 10.81 -3.84 17.36
CA ASP A 280 12.13 -4.39 17.69
C ASP A 280 13.16 -3.98 16.63
N ALA A 281 12.76 -3.97 15.35
CA ALA A 281 13.47 -3.32 14.25
C ALA A 281 12.51 -2.48 13.38
N TRP A 282 13.02 -1.46 12.70
CA TRP A 282 12.23 -0.67 11.75
C TRP A 282 13.10 0.00 10.67
N SER A 283 12.51 0.31 9.51
CA SER A 283 13.16 1.19 8.52
C SER A 283 12.16 2.11 7.82
N PHE A 284 12.60 3.33 7.53
CA PHE A 284 11.80 4.36 6.89
C PHE A 284 12.43 4.79 5.57
N ARG A 285 11.65 4.73 4.49
CA ARG A 285 12.11 5.04 3.13
C ARG A 285 11.21 6.07 2.47
N ASP A 286 11.81 7.01 1.74
CA ASP A 286 11.08 7.94 0.89
C ASP A 286 11.01 7.43 -0.56
N ASN A 287 9.84 7.57 -1.18
CA ASN A 287 9.61 7.27 -2.60
C ASN A 287 8.96 8.46 -3.34
N GLY A 288 9.13 9.69 -2.83
CA GLY A 288 8.79 10.96 -3.48
C GLY A 288 9.81 11.41 -4.55
N ALA A 289 11.00 10.81 -4.56
CA ALA A 289 12.03 11.01 -5.59
C ALA A 289 11.56 10.66 -7.02
N ALA A 290 12.32 11.11 -8.02
CA ALA A 290 11.96 11.00 -9.44
C ALA A 290 11.67 9.55 -9.87
N LYS A 291 10.56 9.35 -10.60
CA LYS A 291 10.01 8.05 -11.00
C LYS A 291 11.04 7.16 -11.71
N GLY A 292 11.66 6.26 -10.95
CA GLY A 292 12.71 5.34 -11.42
C GLY A 292 13.96 5.27 -10.54
N SER A 293 14.18 6.22 -9.61
CA SER A 293 15.32 6.19 -8.68
C SER A 293 15.28 5.03 -7.67
N GLY A 294 14.08 4.50 -7.41
CA GLY A 294 13.81 3.63 -6.26
C GLY A 294 13.73 4.40 -4.94
N PRO A 295 13.31 3.74 -3.84
CA PRO A 295 13.14 4.40 -2.54
C PRO A 295 14.46 4.68 -1.82
N THR A 296 14.64 5.91 -1.36
CA THR A 296 15.78 6.34 -0.54
C THR A 296 15.59 5.93 0.91
N LEU A 297 16.60 5.33 1.54
CA LEU A 297 16.59 5.03 2.98
C LEU A 297 16.89 6.30 3.78
N ILE A 298 15.95 6.72 4.64
CA ILE A 298 16.07 7.91 5.48
C ILE A 298 16.66 7.56 6.85
N SER A 299 16.16 6.50 7.49
CA SER A 299 16.61 6.03 8.81
C SER A 299 16.19 4.58 9.05
N GLU A 300 16.97 3.81 9.81
CA GLU A 300 16.59 2.45 10.25
C GLU A 300 17.20 2.04 11.59
N LYS A 301 16.40 1.34 12.41
CA LYS A 301 16.84 0.61 13.59
C LYS A 301 16.94 -0.86 13.23
N ALA A 302 18.17 -1.38 13.15
CA ALA A 302 18.42 -2.81 13.01
C ALA A 302 18.23 -3.55 14.36
N ASP A 303 17.91 -4.84 14.29
CA ASP A 303 17.92 -5.72 15.47
C ASP A 303 19.36 -6.22 15.72
N GLU A 304 19.99 -5.70 16.78
CA GLU A 304 21.35 -6.07 17.18
C GLU A 304 21.50 -7.58 17.45
N THR A 305 20.45 -8.25 17.89
CA THR A 305 20.48 -9.68 18.26
C THR A 305 20.41 -10.59 17.03
N HIS A 306 19.60 -10.23 16.03
CA HIS A 306 19.37 -11.07 14.85
C HIS A 306 20.35 -10.83 13.68
N SER A 307 21.00 -9.67 13.62
CA SER A 307 22.05 -9.36 12.62
C SER A 307 23.17 -10.41 12.55
N ARG A 308 23.45 -11.08 13.68
CA ARG A 308 24.46 -12.15 13.81
C ARG A 308 23.97 -13.55 13.40
N GLN A 309 22.68 -13.73 13.10
CA GLN A 309 22.09 -15.04 12.77
C GLN A 309 21.45 -15.11 11.37
N SER A 310 20.95 -14.01 10.81
CA SER A 310 20.16 -14.06 9.57
C SER A 310 20.99 -14.14 8.28
N GLY A 311 22.26 -13.73 8.29
CA GLY A 311 23.18 -13.80 7.15
C GLY A 311 22.86 -12.86 5.96
N LEU A 312 21.73 -12.17 5.99
CA LEU A 312 21.27 -11.25 4.94
C LEU A 312 21.84 -9.84 5.13
N SER A 313 23.17 -9.70 5.05
CA SER A 313 23.82 -8.40 4.87
C SER A 313 23.60 -7.92 3.43
N GLY A 314 23.04 -6.72 3.28
CA GLY A 314 22.54 -6.23 2.00
C GLY A 314 23.62 -6.01 0.93
N ARG A 315 23.28 -6.32 -0.33
CA ARG A 315 24.01 -5.86 -1.52
C ARG A 315 23.15 -4.83 -2.26
N PRO A 316 23.60 -3.57 -2.41
CA PRO A 316 22.87 -2.58 -3.21
C PRO A 316 23.09 -2.82 -4.70
N GLY A 317 22.04 -2.64 -5.51
CA GLY A 317 22.13 -2.52 -6.97
C GLY A 317 21.73 -3.76 -7.77
N ALA A 318 20.44 -3.85 -8.11
CA ALA A 318 19.95 -4.62 -9.25
C ALA A 318 18.80 -3.83 -9.92
N GLN A 319 18.96 -3.49 -11.20
CA GLN A 319 17.93 -2.80 -11.98
C GLN A 319 16.92 -3.81 -12.54
N ALA A 320 15.63 -3.47 -12.52
CA ALA A 320 14.56 -4.29 -13.10
C ALA A 320 14.03 -3.64 -14.39
N GLN A 321 13.99 -4.41 -15.48
CA GLN A 321 13.26 -4.03 -16.70
C GLN A 321 11.79 -4.47 -16.61
N PRO A 322 10.84 -3.74 -17.25
CA PRO A 322 9.43 -4.10 -17.26
C PRO A 322 9.12 -5.23 -18.26
N GLY A 323 8.19 -6.11 -17.89
CA GLY A 323 7.57 -7.09 -18.79
C GLY A 323 6.33 -6.51 -19.49
N ASP A 324 6.00 -7.07 -20.66
CA ASP A 324 4.97 -6.55 -21.57
C ASP A 324 3.53 -7.00 -21.19
N GLY A 325 2.53 -6.33 -21.78
CA GLY A 325 1.11 -6.47 -21.43
C GLY A 325 0.30 -7.45 -22.29
N GLY A 326 -0.96 -7.66 -21.87
CA GLY A 326 -1.95 -8.41 -22.63
C GLY A 326 -3.37 -8.17 -22.09
N ALA A 327 -4.29 -7.75 -22.95
CA ALA A 327 -5.69 -7.48 -22.62
C ALA A 327 -6.62 -8.25 -23.58
N PRO A 328 -7.87 -8.52 -23.14
CA PRO A 328 -9.00 -8.57 -24.08
C PRO A 328 -10.19 -7.68 -23.66
N ALA A 329 -11.21 -7.63 -24.52
CA ALA A 329 -12.24 -6.58 -24.60
C ALA A 329 -13.63 -6.98 -23.99
N PRO A 330 -14.62 -6.05 -23.87
CA PRO A 330 -15.71 -6.15 -22.87
C PRO A 330 -17.16 -6.22 -23.41
N GLY A 331 -18.13 -6.36 -22.49
CA GLY A 331 -19.57 -6.07 -22.64
C GLY A 331 -20.40 -6.69 -21.49
N ALA A 332 -21.56 -6.17 -21.04
CA ALA A 332 -22.24 -4.89 -21.30
C ALA A 332 -23.25 -4.55 -20.15
N SER A 333 -23.69 -3.29 -20.05
CA SER A 333 -24.67 -2.74 -19.06
C SER A 333 -26.15 -3.03 -19.46
N PRO A 334 -27.22 -2.54 -18.75
CA PRO A 334 -27.37 -1.71 -17.53
C PRO A 334 -28.36 -2.32 -16.47
N GLY A 335 -28.79 -1.70 -15.36
CA GLY A 335 -28.45 -0.45 -14.65
C GLY A 335 -29.58 0.00 -13.68
N GLY A 336 -29.27 0.84 -12.67
CA GLY A 336 -30.22 1.35 -11.66
C GLY A 336 -29.56 2.35 -10.69
N LYS A 337 -30.34 3.18 -9.97
CA LYS A 337 -29.83 4.31 -9.12
C LYS A 337 -30.33 4.22 -7.67
N ALA A 338 -29.49 4.43 -6.64
CA ALA A 338 -29.95 4.74 -5.27
C ALA A 338 -28.90 5.24 -4.23
N LYS A 339 -28.38 6.48 -4.34
CA LYS A 339 -27.87 7.33 -3.23
C LYS A 339 -27.00 6.68 -2.13
N ALA A 340 -25.70 6.99 -2.13
CA ALA A 340 -24.81 6.66 -1.02
C ALA A 340 -25.18 7.34 0.31
N GLN A 341 -24.91 6.66 1.43
CA GLN A 341 -24.89 7.23 2.78
C GLN A 341 -23.58 6.85 3.49
N ASP A 342 -23.06 7.78 4.30
CA ASP A 342 -21.73 7.71 4.90
C ASP A 342 -21.80 7.41 6.41
N GLU A 343 -21.83 6.13 6.77
CA GLU A 343 -21.58 5.67 8.15
C GLU A 343 -20.81 4.34 8.14
N PHE A 344 -19.51 4.37 8.41
CA PHE A 344 -18.78 3.20 8.92
C PHE A 344 -17.66 3.63 9.88
N HIS A 345 -17.81 3.31 11.18
CA HIS A 345 -17.24 2.07 11.73
C HIS A 345 -17.44 2.02 13.27
N LYS A 346 -18.48 1.34 13.77
CA LYS A 346 -18.73 1.11 15.22
C LYS A 346 -18.21 -0.24 15.75
N GLY A 347 -17.62 -1.09 14.89
CA GLY A 347 -17.34 -2.50 15.22
C GLY A 347 -16.11 -2.78 16.11
N THR A 348 -15.10 -1.91 16.11
CA THR A 348 -13.82 -2.19 16.81
C THR A 348 -13.72 -1.56 18.19
N SER A 349 -14.31 -2.20 19.20
CA SER A 349 -13.92 -2.04 20.61
C SER A 349 -12.60 -2.79 20.87
N PRO A 350 -11.70 -2.31 21.76
CA PRO A 350 -10.52 -3.06 22.19
C PRO A 350 -10.82 -4.47 22.74
N GLU A 351 -12.05 -4.72 23.17
CA GLU A 351 -12.52 -6.00 23.72
C GLU A 351 -12.48 -7.17 22.73
N GLY A 352 -12.39 -6.90 21.41
CA GLY A 352 -12.33 -7.95 20.38
C GLY A 352 -11.09 -8.84 20.53
N TYR A 353 -9.90 -8.23 20.67
CA TYR A 353 -8.63 -8.95 20.83
C TYR A 353 -8.53 -9.69 22.18
N ALA A 354 -9.35 -9.33 23.17
CA ALA A 354 -9.32 -9.90 24.51
C ALA A 354 -10.08 -11.24 24.66
N LYS A 355 -10.65 -11.82 23.59
CA LYS A 355 -11.55 -13.00 23.66
C LYS A 355 -11.15 -14.21 22.81
N ALA A 356 -9.90 -14.30 22.34
CA ALA A 356 -9.37 -15.46 21.62
C ALA A 356 -9.11 -16.70 22.52
N GLY A 357 -10.15 -17.20 23.20
CA GLY A 357 -10.06 -18.27 24.20
C GLY A 357 -10.28 -19.69 23.64
N THR A 358 -9.18 -20.42 23.41
CA THR A 358 -9.13 -21.90 23.35
C THR A 358 -10.14 -22.62 22.42
N GLY A 359 -10.22 -22.21 21.14
CA GLY A 359 -10.85 -23.01 20.09
C GLY A 359 -9.90 -24.08 19.53
N ARG A 360 -10.21 -25.38 19.69
CA ARG A 360 -9.32 -26.47 19.26
C ARG A 360 -9.56 -26.85 17.78
N ILE A 361 -8.92 -26.14 16.86
CA ILE A 361 -9.00 -26.43 15.41
C ILE A 361 -8.45 -27.84 15.12
N VAL A 362 -9.22 -28.65 14.40
CA VAL A 362 -8.83 -30.01 13.97
C VAL A 362 -8.23 -29.95 12.57
N VAL A 363 -6.90 -29.97 12.48
CA VAL A 363 -6.20 -30.09 11.20
C VAL A 363 -6.48 -31.47 10.57
N PRO A 364 -6.95 -31.56 9.31
CA PRO A 364 -7.25 -32.84 8.68
C PRO A 364 -5.98 -33.65 8.43
N ARG A 365 -5.92 -34.88 8.97
CA ARG A 365 -4.78 -35.78 8.77
C ARG A 365 -4.78 -36.35 7.35
N SER A 366 -3.73 -36.03 6.58
CA SER A 366 -3.42 -36.69 5.32
C SER A 366 -3.26 -38.20 5.54
N HIS A 367 -4.12 -38.99 4.90
CA HIS A 367 -4.01 -40.44 4.91
C HIS A 367 -2.88 -40.86 3.94
N PRO A 368 -1.98 -41.77 4.33
CA PRO A 368 -1.02 -42.33 3.39
C PRO A 368 -1.75 -43.15 2.33
N ARG A 369 -1.41 -42.94 1.06
CA ARG A 369 -1.87 -43.83 -0.02
C ARG A 369 -1.17 -45.19 0.15
N LYS A 370 -1.92 -46.26 -0.08
CA LYS A 370 -1.39 -47.59 -0.40
C LYS A 370 -1.28 -47.74 -1.92
#